data_AF-A0A1I5RJT9-F1
#
_entry.id   AF-A0A1I5RJT9-F1
#
_cell.length_a   1.000
_cell.length_b   1.000
_cell.length_c   1.000
_cell.angle_alpha   90.00
_cell.angle_beta   90.00
_cell.angle_gamma   90.00
#
_symmetry.space_group_name_H-M   'P 1'
#
loop_
_entity.id
_entity.type
_entity.pdbx_description
1 polymer ?
#
loop_
_entity_poly.entity_id
_entity_poly.type
_entity_poly.pdbx_seq_one_letter_code
_entity_poly.pdbx_strand_id
1 'polypeptide(L)'
;MITDAPPHDVPLWHPVARSADLRPGANVVAGFAEGQELALWRSAGGSAQAWDNRCPHRSVRFTLGQVIQDRLACAYHGWQYAAGDGQCVSIPAHPAMQAPRNVCAKVFGAVDAAGMLWVNFAQDASTAPPSLADAVPAGWHFCRTLTLRAGVQAVRDALAQHGFAAHAAPGAFRGVLDGAETIALILDAQPQLTFIHLWTGAPPGSDAMKSLHTAARNLRSTIETRG
;
A
#
# COMPACT_ATOMS: atom_id res chain seq x y z
N MET A 1 10.57 -20.79 17.19
CA MET A 1 11.82 -20.03 16.98
C MET A 1 12.32 -20.30 15.58
N ILE A 2 11.85 -19.51 14.61
CA ILE A 2 12.55 -19.09 13.39
C ILE A 2 11.89 -17.74 13.06
N THR A 3 12.41 -16.65 13.62
CA THR A 3 12.15 -15.31 13.09
C THR A 3 13.35 -15.02 12.21
N ASP A 4 13.31 -15.51 10.97
CA ASP A 4 14.24 -14.98 9.98
C ASP A 4 13.87 -13.51 9.81
N ALA A 5 14.83 -12.65 10.16
CA ALA A 5 14.78 -11.27 9.72
C ALA A 5 14.62 -11.29 8.19
N PRO A 6 13.76 -10.43 7.61
CA PRO A 6 13.64 -10.36 6.16
C PRO A 6 15.04 -10.14 5.57
N PRO A 7 15.38 -10.80 4.45
CA PRO A 7 16.68 -10.64 3.81
C PRO A 7 16.99 -9.16 3.62
N HIS A 8 18.26 -8.79 3.77
CA HIS A 8 18.80 -7.43 3.83
C HIS A 8 18.53 -6.52 2.61
N ASP A 9 17.62 -6.91 1.70
CA ASP A 9 17.29 -6.23 0.44
C ASP A 9 15.78 -5.95 0.28
N VAL A 10 14.94 -6.21 1.30
CA VAL A 10 13.52 -5.81 1.27
C VAL A 10 13.42 -4.29 1.45
N PRO A 11 12.76 -3.57 0.53
CA PRO A 11 12.54 -2.14 0.69
C PRO A 11 11.86 -1.86 2.02
N LEU A 12 12.38 -0.89 2.79
CA LEU A 12 11.76 -0.53 4.07
C LEU A 12 10.33 0.01 3.89
N TRP A 13 10.00 0.55 2.72
CA TRP A 13 8.71 1.17 2.43
C TRP A 13 8.09 0.67 1.13
N HIS A 14 6.79 0.40 1.19
CA HIS A 14 6.00 -0.18 0.11
C HIS A 14 4.85 0.76 -0.28
N PRO A 15 4.65 1.11 -1.56
CA PRO A 15 3.53 1.96 -1.99
C PRO A 15 2.25 1.14 -2.10
N VAL A 16 1.46 1.02 -1.03
CA VAL A 16 0.41 0.00 -0.96
C VAL A 16 -0.91 0.44 -1.60
N ALA A 17 -1.28 1.72 -1.49
CA ALA A 17 -2.55 2.22 -2.00
C ALA A 17 -2.45 3.68 -2.42
N ARG A 18 -3.35 4.13 -3.31
CA ARG A 18 -3.44 5.54 -3.67
C ARG A 18 -3.97 6.33 -2.48
N SER A 19 -3.28 7.41 -2.09
CA SER A 19 -3.66 8.22 -0.92
C SER A 19 -5.09 8.73 -0.98
N ALA A 20 -5.56 9.06 -2.19
CA ALA A 20 -6.89 9.60 -2.45
C ALA A 20 -8.03 8.57 -2.29
N ASP A 21 -7.73 7.28 -2.32
CA ASP A 21 -8.74 6.23 -2.15
C ASP A 21 -9.10 6.04 -0.65
N LEU A 22 -8.25 6.54 0.25
CA LEU A 22 -8.48 6.57 1.69
C LEU A 22 -9.13 7.90 2.07
N ARG A 23 -10.46 7.90 2.18
CA ARG A 23 -11.20 9.11 2.57
C ARG A 23 -11.21 9.23 4.10
N PRO A 24 -10.77 10.37 4.67
CA PRO A 24 -10.76 10.61 6.11
C PRO A 24 -12.09 10.26 6.79
N GLY A 25 -12.02 9.44 7.84
CA GLY A 25 -13.18 9.09 8.66
C GLY A 25 -14.23 8.21 7.98
N ALA A 26 -14.02 7.74 6.75
CA ALA A 26 -15.12 7.21 5.93
C ALA A 26 -14.96 5.76 5.47
N ASN A 27 -13.75 5.28 5.17
CA ASN A 27 -13.56 3.93 4.65
C ASN A 27 -12.27 3.26 5.11
N VAL A 28 -12.27 1.93 4.98
CA VAL A 28 -11.10 1.06 5.14
C VAL A 28 -10.82 0.41 3.78
N VAL A 29 -9.58 0.47 3.33
CA VAL A 29 -9.09 -0.09 2.07
C VAL A 29 -8.21 -1.29 2.39
N ALA A 30 -8.40 -2.39 1.66
CA ALA A 30 -7.51 -3.54 1.74
C ALA A 30 -6.20 -3.24 1.00
N GLY A 31 -5.07 -3.53 1.64
CA GLY A 31 -3.74 -3.44 1.05
C GLY A 31 -2.99 -4.76 1.16
N PHE A 32 -1.96 -4.94 0.32
CA PHE A 32 -1.09 -6.11 0.35
C PHE A 32 0.35 -5.69 0.06
N ALA A 33 1.29 -6.19 0.83
CA ALA A 33 2.73 -6.02 0.62
C ALA A 33 3.48 -7.14 1.34
N GLU A 34 4.44 -7.78 0.68
CA GLU A 34 5.30 -8.84 1.22
C GLU A 34 4.51 -9.98 1.92
N GLY A 35 3.36 -10.35 1.36
CA GLY A 35 2.48 -11.38 1.93
C GLY A 35 1.60 -10.91 3.11
N GLN A 36 1.77 -9.68 3.59
CA GLN A 36 0.98 -9.09 4.66
C GLN A 36 -0.32 -8.48 4.13
N GLU A 37 -1.46 -8.89 4.68
CA GLU A 37 -2.77 -8.27 4.43
C GLU A 37 -2.95 -7.06 5.36
N LEU A 38 -3.30 -5.90 4.80
CA LEU A 38 -3.35 -4.61 5.49
C LEU A 38 -4.75 -4.03 5.53
N ALA A 39 -5.10 -3.43 6.66
CA ALA A 39 -6.24 -2.54 6.79
C ALA A 39 -5.74 -1.09 6.77
N LEU A 40 -5.97 -0.42 5.65
CA LEU A 40 -5.53 0.95 5.41
C LEU A 40 -6.71 1.88 5.61
N TRP A 41 -6.57 2.89 6.45
CA TRP A 41 -7.66 3.85 6.70
C TRP A 41 -7.11 5.20 7.12
N ARG A 42 -8.00 6.19 7.22
CA ARG A 42 -7.68 7.49 7.80
C ARG A 42 -8.62 7.79 8.94
N SER A 43 -8.05 8.24 10.05
CA SER A 43 -8.80 8.91 11.11
C SER A 43 -9.62 10.09 10.55
N ALA A 44 -10.60 10.58 11.31
CA ALA A 44 -11.39 11.74 10.89
C ALA A 44 -10.50 12.99 10.74
N GLY A 45 -9.47 13.12 11.59
CA GLY A 45 -8.43 14.14 11.47
C GLY A 45 -7.48 13.97 10.26
N GLY A 46 -7.63 12.93 9.45
CA GLY A 46 -6.85 12.70 8.23
C GLY A 46 -5.54 11.94 8.43
N SER A 47 -5.15 11.64 9.67
CA SER A 47 -3.96 10.82 9.97
C SER A 47 -4.10 9.44 9.35
N ALA A 48 -3.10 9.07 8.54
CA ALA A 48 -3.04 7.79 7.85
C ALA A 48 -2.73 6.64 8.82
N GLN A 49 -3.35 5.50 8.58
CA GLN A 49 -3.24 4.31 9.41
C GLN A 49 -3.02 3.09 8.52
N ALA A 50 -2.01 2.29 8.82
CA ALA A 50 -1.75 1.02 8.17
C ALA A 50 -1.64 -0.07 9.24
N TRP A 51 -2.63 -0.95 9.32
CA TRP A 51 -2.71 -1.97 10.37
C TRP A 51 -2.62 -3.37 9.77
N ASP A 52 -2.18 -4.34 10.57
CA ASP A 52 -2.46 -5.75 10.27
C ASP A 52 -3.98 -5.91 10.15
N ASN A 53 -4.44 -6.58 9.08
CA ASN A 53 -5.87 -6.73 8.82
C ASN A 53 -6.49 -7.84 9.69
N ARG A 54 -6.23 -7.80 11.00
CA ARG A 54 -6.67 -8.81 11.97
C ARG A 54 -7.00 -8.15 13.31
N CYS A 55 -8.26 -8.29 13.72
CA CYS A 55 -8.70 -7.87 15.04
C CYS A 55 -8.04 -8.74 16.13
N PRO A 56 -7.37 -8.17 17.16
CA PRO A 56 -6.67 -8.93 18.18
C PRO A 56 -7.61 -9.77 19.07
N HIS A 57 -8.93 -9.57 18.99
CA HIS A 57 -9.90 -10.37 19.72
C HIS A 57 -10.09 -11.76 19.09
N ARG A 58 -10.46 -11.84 17.81
CA ARG A 58 -10.81 -13.11 17.11
C ARG A 58 -10.41 -13.12 15.63
N SER A 59 -9.41 -12.33 15.25
CA SER A 59 -8.76 -12.31 13.94
C SER A 59 -9.67 -11.98 12.75
N VAL A 60 -10.88 -11.47 12.98
CA VAL A 60 -11.74 -10.93 11.93
C VAL A 60 -11.06 -9.74 11.27
N ARG A 61 -11.13 -9.67 9.94
CA ARG A 61 -10.55 -8.59 9.14
C ARG A 61 -11.14 -7.24 9.53
N PHE A 62 -10.26 -6.27 9.75
CA PHE A 62 -10.62 -4.88 9.99
C PHE A 62 -11.21 -4.19 8.76
N THR A 63 -10.87 -4.66 7.55
CA THR A 63 -11.47 -4.19 6.30
C THR A 63 -12.97 -4.46 6.18
N LEU A 64 -13.52 -5.37 7.00
CA LEU A 64 -14.97 -5.58 7.12
C LEU A 64 -15.63 -4.59 8.09
N GLY A 65 -14.83 -3.89 8.90
CA GLY A 65 -15.27 -2.96 9.93
C GLY A 65 -15.64 -1.58 9.40
N GLN A 66 -15.69 -0.61 10.31
CA GLN A 66 -16.03 0.77 9.99
C GLN A 66 -15.21 1.77 10.81
N VAL A 67 -14.86 2.89 10.17
CA VAL A 67 -14.22 4.01 10.86
C VAL A 67 -15.28 4.76 11.67
N ILE A 68 -14.98 5.04 12.94
CA ILE A 68 -15.81 5.83 13.84
C ILE A 68 -14.91 6.93 14.41
N GLN A 69 -14.99 8.14 13.84
CA GLN A 69 -14.10 9.25 14.18
C GLN A 69 -12.62 8.83 14.05
N ASP A 70 -11.87 8.83 15.14
CA ASP A 70 -10.46 8.44 15.20
C ASP A 70 -10.27 7.00 15.69
N ARG A 71 -11.25 6.13 15.40
CA ARG A 71 -11.24 4.72 15.81
C ARG A 71 -11.65 3.83 14.64
N LEU A 72 -11.20 2.59 14.68
CA LEU A 72 -11.67 1.52 13.81
C LEU A 72 -12.45 0.48 14.62
N ALA A 73 -13.72 0.29 14.28
CA ALA A 73 -14.60 -0.69 14.89
C ALA A 73 -14.58 -2.01 14.10
N CYS A 74 -14.28 -3.11 14.79
CA CYS A 74 -14.33 -4.45 14.22
C CYS A 74 -15.79 -4.87 13.96
N ALA A 75 -16.07 -5.41 12.77
CA ALA A 75 -17.41 -5.84 12.38
C ALA A 75 -18.01 -7.00 13.20
N TYR A 76 -17.18 -7.74 13.95
CA TYR A 76 -17.67 -8.91 14.67
C TYR A 76 -18.41 -8.53 15.95
N HIS A 77 -17.70 -7.89 16.89
CA HIS A 77 -18.26 -7.55 18.21
C HIS A 77 -18.23 -6.04 18.48
N GLY A 78 -17.93 -5.22 17.46
CA GLY A 78 -17.87 -3.77 17.59
C GLY A 78 -16.73 -3.24 18.46
N TRP A 79 -15.73 -4.07 18.81
CA TRP A 79 -14.56 -3.61 19.55
C TRP A 79 -13.88 -2.49 18.77
N GLN A 80 -13.63 -1.36 19.43
CA GLN A 80 -13.07 -0.18 18.80
C GLN A 80 -11.63 0.01 19.24
N TYR A 81 -10.79 0.35 18.28
CA TYR A 81 -9.36 0.56 18.47
C TYR A 81 -9.02 1.98 18.02
N ALA A 82 -8.26 2.72 18.83
CA ALA A 82 -7.85 4.09 18.54
C ALA A 82 -6.81 4.15 17.42
N ALA A 83 -6.88 5.20 16.59
CA ALA A 83 -5.80 5.56 15.66
C ALA A 83 -4.49 5.81 16.42
N GLY A 84 -3.36 5.59 15.76
CA GLY A 84 -2.03 5.75 16.34
C GLY A 84 -1.50 4.44 16.90
N ASP A 85 -1.73 4.17 18.18
CA ASP A 85 -1.18 2.99 18.87
C ASP A 85 -2.05 1.71 18.70
N GLY A 86 -3.24 1.83 18.11
CA GLY A 86 -4.15 0.71 17.93
C GLY A 86 -4.80 0.24 19.23
N GLN A 87 -4.73 0.99 20.34
CA GLN A 87 -5.26 0.57 21.64
C GLN A 87 -6.76 0.34 21.58
N CYS A 88 -7.25 -0.77 22.13
CA CYS A 88 -8.68 -0.98 22.33
C CYS A 88 -9.23 0.05 23.33
N VAL A 89 -10.24 0.82 22.92
CA VAL A 89 -10.83 1.91 23.70
C VAL A 89 -12.32 1.73 23.98
N SER A 90 -12.95 0.71 23.39
CA SER A 90 -14.36 0.41 23.62
C SER A 90 -14.67 -1.05 23.36
N ILE A 91 -15.34 -1.69 24.33
CA ILE A 91 -15.91 -3.04 24.23
C ILE A 91 -17.44 -2.89 24.40
N PRO A 92 -18.23 -2.87 23.32
CA PRO A 92 -19.65 -2.54 23.41
C PRO A 92 -20.47 -3.42 24.36
N ALA A 93 -20.13 -4.71 24.48
CA ALA A 93 -20.79 -5.63 25.41
C ALA A 93 -20.50 -5.34 26.90
N HIS A 94 -19.43 -4.60 27.19
CA HIS A 94 -19.01 -4.23 28.54
C HIS A 94 -18.61 -2.74 28.58
N PRO A 95 -19.56 -1.80 28.46
CA PRO A 95 -19.25 -0.37 28.26
C PRO A 95 -18.56 0.29 29.45
N ALA A 96 -18.71 -0.26 30.66
CA ALA A 96 -18.01 0.21 31.85
C ALA A 96 -16.61 -0.41 32.04
N MET A 97 -16.26 -1.42 31.23
CA MET A 97 -14.97 -2.10 31.32
C MET A 97 -13.91 -1.31 30.54
N GLN A 98 -12.83 -0.95 31.21
CA GLN A 98 -11.63 -0.50 30.53
C GLN A 98 -10.93 -1.71 29.90
N ALA A 99 -10.69 -1.66 28.58
CA ALA A 99 -9.97 -2.71 27.89
C ALA A 99 -8.54 -2.84 28.44
N PRO A 100 -7.98 -4.05 28.55
CA PRO A 100 -6.59 -4.24 28.93
C PRO A 100 -5.64 -3.53 27.96
N ARG A 101 -4.53 -2.98 28.48
CA ARG A 101 -3.54 -2.21 27.70
C ARG A 101 -2.78 -3.01 26.64
N ASN A 102 -2.83 -4.34 26.72
CA ASN A 102 -2.17 -5.22 25.75
C ASN A 102 -3.11 -5.65 24.61
N VAL A 103 -4.37 -5.20 24.62
CA VAL A 103 -5.30 -5.44 23.51
C VAL A 103 -5.17 -4.30 22.51
N CYS A 104 -4.16 -4.39 21.65
CA CYS A 104 -3.89 -3.41 20.59
C CYS A 104 -3.97 -4.06 19.21
N ALA A 105 -4.48 -3.33 18.23
CA ALA A 105 -4.25 -3.64 16.83
C ALA A 105 -2.74 -3.53 16.54
N LYS A 106 -2.21 -4.40 15.67
CA LYS A 106 -0.83 -4.27 15.21
C LYS A 106 -0.77 -3.16 14.16
N VAL A 107 -0.01 -2.11 14.45
CA VAL A 107 0.13 -0.91 13.60
C VAL A 107 1.50 -0.90 12.92
N PHE A 108 1.53 -0.43 11.67
CA PHE A 108 2.72 -0.25 10.84
C PHE A 108 2.94 1.24 10.55
N GLY A 109 4.18 1.61 10.21
CA GLY A 109 4.50 2.97 9.77
C GLY A 109 3.76 3.31 8.48
N ALA A 110 3.19 4.52 8.40
CA ALA A 110 2.35 4.95 7.28
C ALA A 110 2.63 6.41 6.92
N VAL A 111 2.90 6.70 5.64
CA VAL A 111 3.16 8.08 5.19
C VAL A 111 2.69 8.33 3.75
N ASP A 112 2.19 9.53 3.50
CA ASP A 112 1.78 9.97 2.17
C ASP A 112 2.97 10.54 1.40
N ALA A 113 3.21 10.03 0.19
CA ALA A 113 4.21 10.57 -0.72
C ALA A 113 3.93 10.16 -2.17
N ALA A 114 4.21 11.07 -3.11
CA ALA A 114 3.98 10.86 -4.55
C ALA A 114 2.54 10.37 -4.89
N GLY A 115 1.53 10.79 -4.12
CA GLY A 115 0.13 10.40 -4.33
C GLY A 115 -0.25 9.00 -3.85
N MET A 116 0.66 8.30 -3.16
CA MET A 116 0.46 6.97 -2.58
C MET A 116 0.65 6.99 -1.07
N LEU A 117 -0.07 6.10 -0.38
CA LEU A 117 0.21 5.71 0.99
C LEU A 117 1.29 4.64 0.99
N TRP A 118 2.41 4.96 1.65
CA TRP A 118 3.53 4.08 1.85
C TRP A 118 3.46 3.41 3.22
N VAL A 119 3.82 2.13 3.28
CA VAL A 119 3.79 1.32 4.52
C VAL A 119 5.16 0.75 4.84
N ASN A 120 5.58 0.88 6.09
CA ASN A 120 6.82 0.33 6.63
C ASN A 120 6.54 -0.70 7.72
N PHE A 121 7.14 -1.88 7.59
CA PHE A 121 6.95 -2.99 8.53
C PHE A 121 7.97 -3.03 9.68
N ALA A 122 9.00 -2.19 9.66
CA ALA A 122 9.97 -2.07 10.73
C ALA A 122 9.35 -1.42 11.97
N GLN A 123 9.67 -1.97 13.14
CA GLN A 123 9.05 -1.61 14.42
C GLN A 123 9.45 -0.20 14.91
N ASP A 124 10.62 0.28 14.49
CA ASP A 124 11.19 1.61 14.79
C ASP A 124 11.37 2.46 13.53
N ALA A 125 10.47 2.31 12.55
CA ALA A 125 10.56 3.05 11.30
C ALA A 125 10.52 4.57 11.56
N SER A 126 11.49 5.29 10.99
CA SER A 126 11.41 6.74 10.81
C SER A 126 10.03 7.11 10.25
N THR A 127 9.45 8.24 10.66
CA THR A 127 8.20 8.75 10.07
C THR A 127 8.38 9.28 8.65
N ALA A 128 9.63 9.49 8.22
CA ALA A 128 9.93 9.87 6.85
C ALA A 128 9.99 8.61 5.98
N PRO A 129 9.33 8.62 4.80
CA PRO A 129 9.64 7.62 3.79
C PRO A 129 11.11 7.79 3.37
N PRO A 130 11.78 6.76 2.82
CA PRO A 130 13.03 6.91 2.11
C PRO A 130 12.85 8.01 1.07
N SER A 131 13.95 8.54 0.55
CA SER A 131 13.96 9.56 -0.48
C SER A 131 13.23 9.09 -1.74
N LEU A 132 11.89 9.16 -1.70
CA LEU A 132 10.99 8.87 -2.81
C LEU A 132 11.18 9.86 -3.94
N ALA A 133 11.77 11.02 -3.65
CA ALA A 133 12.29 11.95 -4.63
C ALA A 133 13.31 11.30 -5.58
N ASP A 134 14.04 10.27 -5.13
CA ASP A 134 14.98 9.54 -5.98
C ASP A 134 14.25 8.56 -6.92
N ALA A 135 13.11 8.00 -6.47
CA ALA A 135 12.34 7.02 -7.23
C ALA A 135 11.33 7.65 -8.20
N VAL A 136 10.60 8.68 -7.76
CA VAL A 136 9.59 9.39 -8.54
C VAL A 136 9.99 10.86 -8.63
N PRO A 137 10.28 11.40 -9.83
CA PRO A 137 10.70 12.79 -9.97
C PRO A 137 9.63 13.78 -9.48
N ALA A 138 10.08 14.91 -8.96
CA ALA A 138 9.19 15.98 -8.52
C ALA A 138 8.28 16.45 -9.67
N GLY A 139 7.01 16.70 -9.35
CA GLY A 139 5.99 17.12 -10.32
C GLY A 139 5.39 15.99 -11.16
N TRP A 140 5.84 14.75 -10.99
CA TRP A 140 5.24 13.60 -11.68
C TRP A 140 3.93 13.17 -11.01
N HIS A 141 3.06 12.58 -11.82
CA HIS A 141 1.71 12.21 -11.45
C HIS A 141 1.52 10.70 -11.47
N PHE A 142 0.86 10.18 -10.44
CA PHE A 142 0.40 8.80 -10.43
C PHE A 142 -0.58 8.59 -11.60
N CYS A 143 -0.28 7.60 -12.44
CA CYS A 143 -1.14 7.15 -13.52
C CYS A 143 -2.07 6.07 -13.00
N ARG A 144 -1.57 4.85 -12.72
CA ARG A 144 -2.40 3.74 -12.25
C ARG A 144 -1.59 2.63 -11.60
N THR A 145 -2.30 1.77 -10.87
CA THR A 145 -1.82 0.44 -10.48
C THR A 145 -2.21 -0.59 -11.53
N LEU A 146 -1.27 -1.47 -11.87
CA LEU A 146 -1.50 -2.72 -12.59
C LEU A 146 -1.43 -3.87 -11.58
N THR A 147 -2.45 -4.71 -11.58
CA THR A 147 -2.48 -5.93 -10.76
C THR A 147 -2.16 -7.12 -11.64
N LEU A 148 -1.07 -7.84 -11.35
CA LEU A 148 -0.60 -8.96 -12.15
C LEU A 148 -0.66 -10.24 -11.34
N ARG A 149 -1.27 -11.28 -11.92
CA ARG A 149 -1.27 -12.64 -11.36
C ARG A 149 0.03 -13.37 -11.71
N ALA A 150 1.15 -12.83 -11.26
CA ALA A 150 2.49 -13.38 -11.49
C ALA A 150 3.40 -13.06 -10.31
N GLY A 151 4.43 -13.89 -10.10
CA GLY A 151 5.48 -13.62 -9.13
C GLY A 151 6.37 -12.45 -9.53
N VAL A 152 6.99 -11.80 -8.54
CA VAL A 152 7.73 -10.55 -8.71
C VAL A 152 8.88 -10.65 -9.73
N GLN A 153 9.59 -11.79 -9.80
CA GLN A 153 10.69 -11.98 -10.74
C GLN A 153 10.21 -11.99 -12.19
N ALA A 154 9.13 -12.73 -12.48
CA ALA A 154 8.55 -12.78 -13.82
C ALA A 154 8.09 -11.38 -14.29
N VAL A 155 7.55 -10.58 -13.36
CA VAL A 155 7.15 -9.19 -13.65
C VAL A 155 8.36 -8.30 -13.95
N ARG A 156 9.46 -8.43 -13.17
CA ARG A 156 10.71 -7.71 -13.42
C ARG A 156 11.28 -8.03 -14.80
N ASP A 157 11.35 -9.32 -15.14
CA ASP A 157 11.86 -9.78 -16.44
C ASP A 157 10.98 -9.28 -17.59
N ALA A 158 9.66 -9.32 -17.41
CA ALA A 158 8.74 -8.83 -18.42
C ALA A 158 8.82 -7.31 -18.62
N LEU A 159 9.00 -6.52 -17.56
CA LEU A 159 9.26 -5.09 -17.67
C LEU A 159 10.56 -4.81 -18.44
N ALA A 160 11.64 -5.55 -18.14
CA ALA A 160 12.90 -5.44 -18.87
C ALA A 160 12.75 -5.72 -20.37
N GLN A 161 11.99 -6.75 -20.74
CA GLN A 161 11.65 -7.05 -22.14
C GLN A 161 10.84 -5.94 -22.83
N HIS A 162 10.11 -5.12 -22.06
CA HIS A 162 9.37 -3.95 -22.55
C HIS A 162 10.18 -2.65 -22.46
N GLY A 163 11.50 -2.73 -22.31
CA GLY A 163 12.39 -1.57 -22.34
C GLY A 163 12.41 -0.75 -21.05
N PHE A 164 11.90 -1.29 -19.94
CA PHE A 164 12.10 -0.70 -18.62
C PHE A 164 13.43 -1.15 -18.02
N ALA A 165 14.21 -0.25 -17.45
CA ALA A 165 15.46 -0.54 -16.76
C ALA A 165 15.35 -0.21 -15.26
N ALA A 166 16.08 -0.91 -14.40
CA ALA A 166 16.14 -0.59 -12.97
C ALA A 166 16.63 0.86 -12.75
N HIS A 167 16.06 1.56 -11.77
CA HIS A 167 16.27 2.99 -11.59
C HIS A 167 16.25 3.42 -10.12
N ALA A 168 17.34 4.03 -9.64
CA ALA A 168 17.48 4.77 -8.37
C ALA A 168 17.17 4.01 -7.07
N ALA A 169 15.98 3.46 -6.90
CA ALA A 169 15.53 2.75 -5.70
C ALA A 169 15.29 1.25 -5.97
N PRO A 170 15.43 0.38 -4.96
CA PRO A 170 15.03 -1.02 -5.07
C PRO A 170 13.58 -1.17 -5.54
N GLY A 171 13.36 -1.97 -6.58
CA GLY A 171 12.02 -2.18 -7.15
C GLY A 171 11.50 -1.07 -8.07
N ALA A 172 12.25 0.02 -8.25
CA ALA A 172 11.92 1.08 -9.18
C ALA A 172 12.53 0.83 -10.57
N PHE A 173 11.72 1.04 -11.59
CA PHE A 173 12.07 0.89 -13.00
C PHE A 173 11.69 2.15 -13.77
N ARG A 174 12.48 2.52 -14.77
CA ARG A 174 12.21 3.62 -15.68
C ARG A 174 12.18 3.12 -17.12
N GLY A 175 11.20 3.59 -17.88
CA GLY A 175 11.07 3.28 -19.30
C GLY A 175 10.17 4.28 -20.01
N VAL A 176 9.84 3.97 -21.26
CA VAL A 176 8.91 4.76 -22.07
C VAL A 176 7.69 3.90 -22.36
N LEU A 177 6.52 4.43 -22.07
CA LEU A 177 5.25 3.80 -22.39
C LEU A 177 4.45 4.77 -23.27
N ASP A 178 4.15 4.34 -24.49
CA ASP A 178 3.39 5.14 -25.46
C ASP A 178 3.97 6.55 -25.69
N GLY A 179 5.29 6.62 -25.83
CA GLY A 179 6.04 7.87 -26.06
C GLY A 179 6.24 8.74 -24.81
N ALA A 180 5.69 8.37 -23.65
CA ALA A 180 5.87 9.10 -22.41
C ALA A 180 6.81 8.36 -21.43
N GLU A 181 7.77 9.11 -20.91
CA GLU A 181 8.62 8.70 -19.80
C GLU A 181 7.74 8.26 -18.61
N THR A 182 8.06 7.08 -18.08
CA THR A 182 7.25 6.38 -17.08
C THR A 182 8.16 5.73 -16.02
N ILE A 183 7.80 5.93 -14.75
CA ILE A 183 8.37 5.19 -13.62
C ILE A 183 7.39 4.09 -13.24
N ALA A 184 7.92 2.89 -13.04
CA ALA A 184 7.20 1.72 -12.57
C ALA A 184 7.80 1.25 -11.24
N LEU A 185 7.02 1.33 -10.16
CA LEU A 185 7.41 0.77 -8.86
C LEU A 185 6.73 -0.58 -8.68
N ILE A 186 7.53 -1.62 -8.53
CA ILE A 186 7.05 -2.99 -8.32
C ILE A 186 6.86 -3.23 -6.84
N LEU A 187 5.71 -3.77 -6.48
CA LEU A 187 5.39 -4.23 -5.14
C LEU A 187 5.07 -5.73 -5.19
N ASP A 188 5.87 -6.55 -4.51
CA ASP A 188 5.51 -7.93 -4.23
C ASP A 188 4.37 -7.91 -3.21
N ALA A 189 3.16 -8.26 -3.65
CA ALA A 189 1.99 -8.16 -2.79
C ALA A 189 1.81 -9.45 -1.99
N GLN A 190 1.86 -10.59 -2.68
CA GLN A 190 1.73 -11.95 -2.15
C GLN A 190 2.36 -12.93 -3.17
N PRO A 191 2.59 -14.22 -2.81
CA PRO A 191 3.00 -15.21 -3.79
C PRO A 191 2.06 -15.21 -5.01
N GLN A 192 2.64 -15.06 -6.21
CA GLN A 192 1.92 -14.96 -7.50
C GLN A 192 0.98 -13.76 -7.65
N LEU A 193 1.16 -12.72 -6.85
CA LEU A 193 0.45 -11.45 -6.97
C LEU A 193 1.44 -10.29 -6.85
N THR A 194 1.62 -9.58 -7.94
CA THR A 194 2.51 -8.42 -8.00
C THR A 194 1.73 -7.19 -8.44
N PHE A 195 2.03 -6.03 -7.85
CA PHE A 195 1.53 -4.75 -8.33
C PHE A 195 2.63 -3.96 -9.03
N ILE A 196 2.27 -3.23 -10.07
CA ILE A 196 3.10 -2.18 -10.67
C ILE A 196 2.36 -0.87 -10.51
N HIS A 197 2.96 0.09 -9.81
CA HIS A 197 2.45 1.45 -9.71
C HIS A 197 3.18 2.33 -10.73
N LEU A 198 2.43 3.05 -11.57
CA LEU A 198 2.99 3.85 -12.66
C LEU A 198 2.89 5.34 -12.37
N TRP A 199 3.98 6.07 -12.62
CA TRP A 199 4.03 7.54 -12.62
C TRP A 199 4.54 8.06 -13.96
N THR A 200 4.13 9.27 -14.30
CA THR A 200 4.54 9.95 -15.55
C THR A 200 4.60 11.46 -15.33
N GLY A 201 5.35 12.17 -16.18
CA GLY A 201 5.30 13.62 -16.28
C GLY A 201 4.03 14.16 -16.98
N ALA A 202 3.20 13.30 -17.58
CA ALA A 202 1.95 13.72 -18.21
C ALA A 202 0.96 14.27 -17.17
N PRO A 203 0.37 15.47 -17.36
CA PRO A 203 -0.61 16.01 -16.42
C PRO A 203 -1.87 15.15 -16.33
N PRO A 204 -2.53 15.06 -15.15
CA PRO A 204 -3.81 14.37 -15.00
C PRO A 204 -4.86 14.94 -15.95
N GLY A 205 -5.63 14.06 -16.61
CA GLY A 205 -6.69 14.45 -17.55
C GLY A 205 -6.22 14.82 -18.97
N SER A 206 -4.91 14.97 -19.19
CA SER A 206 -4.34 15.18 -20.53
C SER A 206 -4.56 13.97 -21.45
N ASP A 207 -4.49 14.18 -22.76
CA ASP A 207 -4.57 13.09 -23.73
C ASP A 207 -3.39 12.12 -23.60
N ALA A 208 -2.20 12.61 -23.27
CA ALA A 208 -1.04 11.77 -22.94
C ALA A 208 -1.33 10.82 -21.77
N MET A 209 -1.98 11.30 -20.69
CA MET A 209 -2.38 10.45 -19.57
C MET A 209 -3.43 9.40 -19.98
N LYS A 210 -4.38 9.74 -20.85
CA LYS A 210 -5.39 8.79 -21.37
C LYS A 210 -4.73 7.70 -22.21
N SER A 211 -3.80 8.07 -23.08
CA SER A 211 -3.01 7.16 -23.91
C SER A 211 -2.18 6.21 -23.03
N LEU A 212 -1.49 6.74 -22.02
CA LEU A 212 -0.78 5.96 -21.00
C LEU A 212 -1.66 4.96 -20.26
N HIS A 213 -2.87 5.34 -19.85
CA HIS A 213 -3.81 4.39 -19.22
C HIS A 213 -4.13 3.19 -20.11
N THR A 214 -4.26 3.43 -21.43
CA THR A 214 -4.52 2.39 -22.42
C THR A 214 -3.29 1.51 -22.63
N ALA A 215 -2.12 2.10 -22.83
CA ALA A 215 -0.86 1.38 -22.97
C ALA A 215 -0.52 0.55 -21.73
N ALA A 216 -0.78 1.07 -20.53
CA ALA A 216 -0.58 0.34 -19.28
C ALA A 216 -1.52 -0.87 -19.14
N ARG A 217 -2.75 -0.79 -19.66
CA ARG A 217 -3.66 -1.94 -19.73
C ARG A 217 -3.09 -3.01 -20.67
N ASN A 218 -2.57 -2.61 -21.83
CA ASN A 218 -1.97 -3.52 -22.80
C ASN A 218 -0.72 -4.19 -22.23
N LEU A 219 0.16 -3.42 -21.57
CA LEU A 219 1.34 -3.92 -20.88
C LEU A 219 0.96 -5.03 -19.87
N ARG A 220 -0.03 -4.77 -19.00
CA ARG A 220 -0.55 -5.77 -18.06
C ARG A 220 -0.98 -7.05 -18.78
N SER A 221 -1.82 -6.92 -19.82
CA SER A 221 -2.31 -8.07 -20.58
C SER A 221 -1.16 -8.86 -21.21
N THR A 222 -0.17 -8.19 -21.79
CA THR A 222 1.00 -8.86 -22.38
C THR A 222 1.80 -9.64 -21.33
N ILE A 223 2.03 -9.06 -20.15
CA ILE A 223 2.74 -9.75 -19.07
C ILE A 223 1.96 -10.99 -18.60
N GLU A 224 0.65 -10.88 -18.39
CA GLU A 224 -0.17 -12.02 -17.92
C GLU A 224 -0.33 -13.13 -18.97
N THR A 225 -0.26 -12.82 -20.27
CA THR A 225 -0.37 -13.85 -21.34
C THR A 225 0.92 -14.61 -21.63
N ARG A 226 2.06 -14.15 -21.12
CA ARG A 226 3.39 -14.75 -21.35
C ARG A 226 3.95 -15.50 -20.15
N GLY A 227 3.31 -15.38 -18.99
CA GLY A 227 3.70 -16.00 -17.72
C GLY A 227 3.04 -17.34 -17.45
#